data_AF-A0AAN7UYI9-F1
#
_entry.id   AF-A0AAN7UYI9-F1
#
_cell.length_a   1.000
_cell.length_b   1.000
_cell.length_c   1.000
_cell.angle_alpha   90.00
_cell.angle_beta   90.00
_cell.angle_gamma   90.00
#
_symmetry.space_group_name_H-M   'P 1'
#
loop_
_entity.id
_entity.type
_entity.pdbx_description
1 polymer ?
#
loop_
_entity_poly.entity_id
_entity_poly.type
_entity_poly.pdbx_seq_one_letter_code
_entity_poly.pdbx_strand_id
1 'polypeptide(L)'
;MLLGTHLDYRRLGAASMLLKWGQEKAKVEEVVMTLFASPMGYPLYSKVGFTEVDKIHIQVEGDDASVEHLAMVWTDDSRAWKDEL
;
A
#
# COMPACT_ATOMS: atom_id res chain seq x y z
N MET A 1 6.11 1.82 -4.82
CA MET A 1 6.17 0.33 -4.80
C MET A 1 5.03 -0.24 -5.64
N LEU A 2 5.28 -1.27 -6.45
CA LEU A 2 4.26 -1.91 -7.30
C LEU A 2 4.04 -3.36 -6.84
N LEU A 3 2.79 -3.73 -6.58
CA LEU A 3 2.39 -5.09 -6.19
C LEU A 3 1.37 -5.62 -7.21
N GLY A 4 1.76 -6.65 -7.95
CA GLY A 4 0.94 -7.28 -8.96
C GLY A 4 0.84 -8.79 -8.72
N THR A 5 -0.35 -9.34 -8.91
CA THR A 5 -0.56 -10.78 -9.02
C THR A 5 -1.15 -11.08 -10.40
N HIS A 6 -0.59 -12.08 -11.07
CA HIS A 6 -1.11 -12.57 -12.34
C HIS A 6 -2.60 -12.95 -12.16
N LEU A 7 -3.43 -12.65 -13.18
CA LEU A 7 -4.89 -12.76 -13.10
C LEU A 7 -5.34 -14.14 -12.60
N ASP A 8 -4.73 -15.21 -13.14
CA ASP A 8 -5.05 -16.61 -12.82
C ASP A 8 -4.66 -17.03 -11.40
N TYR A 9 -3.84 -16.24 -10.71
CA TYR A 9 -3.32 -16.55 -9.37
C TYR A 9 -3.85 -15.59 -8.30
N ARG A 10 -4.88 -14.80 -8.61
CA ARG A 10 -5.53 -13.89 -7.66
C ARG A 10 -6.32 -14.67 -6.61
N ARG A 11 -6.48 -14.05 -5.43
CA ARG A 11 -7.20 -14.61 -4.26
C ARG A 11 -6.62 -15.91 -3.69
N LEU A 12 -5.38 -16.24 -4.04
CA LEU A 12 -4.63 -17.37 -3.47
C LEU A 12 -3.62 -16.94 -2.39
N GLY A 13 -3.69 -15.69 -1.92
CA GLY A 13 -2.83 -15.17 -0.85
C GLY A 13 -1.44 -14.71 -1.29
N ALA A 14 -1.08 -14.80 -2.57
CA ALA A 14 0.24 -14.36 -3.07
C ALA A 14 0.58 -12.91 -2.69
N ALA A 15 -0.38 -11.99 -2.86
CA ALA A 15 -0.21 -10.59 -2.47
C ALA A 15 0.00 -10.42 -0.95
N SER A 16 -0.76 -11.16 -0.13
CA SER A 16 -0.59 -11.16 1.32
C SER A 16 0.76 -11.71 1.76
N MET A 17 1.27 -12.76 1.09
CA MET A 17 2.59 -13.31 1.37
C MET A 17 3.70 -12.31 1.06
N LEU A 18 3.62 -11.62 -0.08
CA LEU A 18 4.58 -10.58 -0.46
C LEU A 18 4.59 -9.41 0.53
N LEU A 19 3.40 -8.96 0.96
CA LEU A 19 3.28 -7.89 1.95
C LEU A 19 3.86 -8.31 3.31
N LYS A 20 3.57 -9.53 3.77
CA LYS A 20 4.13 -10.06 5.02
C LYS A 20 5.65 -10.12 4.97
N TRP A 21 6.22 -10.65 3.88
CA TRP A 21 7.66 -10.67 3.68
C TRP A 21 8.26 -9.25 3.68
N GLY A 22 7.60 -8.31 3.00
CA GLY A 22 8.01 -6.91 2.99
C GLY A 22 8.00 -6.27 4.39
N GLN A 23 6.96 -6.53 5.17
CA GLN A 23 6.85 -6.05 6.56
C GLN A 23 7.94 -6.64 7.45
N GLU A 24 8.21 -7.95 7.33
CA GLU A 24 9.31 -8.61 8.06
C GLU A 24 10.66 -7.98 7.70
N LYS A 25 10.89 -7.70 6.41
CA LYS A 25 12.11 -7.04 5.95
C LYS A 25 12.21 -5.60 6.46
N ALA A 26 11.12 -4.86 6.42
CA ALA A 26 11.03 -3.49 6.90
C ALA A 26 11.28 -3.38 8.42
N LYS A 27 10.82 -4.36 9.22
CA LYS A 27 11.15 -4.46 10.65
C LYS A 27 12.65 -4.63 10.88
N VAL A 28 13.29 -5.54 10.14
CA VAL A 28 14.74 -5.82 10.28
C VAL A 28 15.58 -4.61 9.88
N GLU A 29 15.16 -3.89 8.84
CA GLU A 29 15.88 -2.72 8.32
C GLU A 29 15.45 -1.42 9.01
N GLU A 30 14.48 -1.48 9.91
CA GLU A 30 13.92 -0.34 10.63
C GLU A 30 13.41 0.79 9.71
N VAL A 31 12.79 0.41 8.58
CA VAL A 31 12.25 1.35 7.59
C VAL A 31 10.73 1.33 7.55
N VAL A 32 10.16 2.43 7.06
CA VAL A 32 8.71 2.59 6.83
C VAL A 32 8.35 2.06 5.43
N MET A 33 7.17 1.47 5.29
CA MET A 33 6.63 1.10 3.98
C MET A 33 5.54 2.08 3.54
N THR A 34 5.61 2.54 2.29
CA THR A 34 4.59 3.40 1.69
C THR A 34 4.11 2.85 0.36
N LEU A 35 2.84 3.09 0.04
CA LEU A 35 2.25 2.70 -1.25
C LEU A 35 1.08 3.60 -1.64
N PHE A 36 0.73 3.55 -2.92
CA PHE A 36 -0.54 4.06 -3.42
C PHE A 36 -1.51 2.90 -3.64
N ALA A 37 -2.64 2.93 -2.95
CA ALA A 37 -3.66 1.92 -3.08
C ALA A 37 -4.64 2.31 -4.19
N SER A 38 -4.85 1.37 -5.12
CA SER A 38 -6.02 1.40 -5.99
C SER A 38 -7.27 0.98 -5.22
N PRO A 39 -8.49 1.28 -5.72
CA PRO A 39 -9.72 0.78 -5.11
C PRO A 39 -9.74 -0.75 -4.88
N MET A 40 -9.09 -1.51 -5.77
CA MET A 40 -8.99 -2.97 -5.65
C MET A 40 -7.97 -3.41 -4.59
N GLY A 41 -6.85 -2.70 -4.46
CA GLY A 41 -5.78 -3.04 -3.50
C GLY A 41 -6.10 -2.61 -2.07
N TYR A 42 -6.87 -1.55 -1.91
CA TYR A 42 -7.18 -0.94 -0.60
C TYR A 42 -7.63 -1.94 0.47
N PRO A 43 -8.63 -2.82 0.24
CA PRO A 43 -9.09 -3.75 1.27
C PRO A 43 -7.99 -4.68 1.79
N LEU A 44 -7.05 -5.07 0.92
CA LEU A 44 -5.92 -5.91 1.31
C LEU A 44 -4.92 -5.12 2.17
N TYR A 45 -4.54 -3.91 1.75
CA TYR A 45 -3.56 -3.11 2.47
C TYR A 45 -4.06 -2.70 3.86
N SER A 46 -5.31 -2.26 3.97
CA SER A 46 -5.93 -1.95 5.27
C SER A 46 -5.98 -3.18 6.18
N LYS A 47 -6.29 -4.36 5.62
CA LYS A 47 -6.34 -5.61 6.39
C LYS A 47 -4.97 -6.00 6.96
N VAL A 48 -3.87 -5.69 6.28
CA VAL A 48 -2.51 -6.00 6.76
C VAL A 48 -1.88 -4.86 7.57
N GLY A 49 -2.66 -3.83 7.90
CA GLY A 49 -2.29 -2.78 8.86
C GLY A 49 -1.76 -1.47 8.26
N PHE A 50 -1.87 -1.26 6.94
CA PHE A 50 -1.57 0.07 6.39
C PHE A 50 -2.66 1.06 6.80
N THR A 51 -2.28 2.30 7.08
CA THR A 51 -3.19 3.42 7.37
C THR A 51 -3.15 4.44 6.24
N GLU A 52 -4.30 5.05 5.94
CA GLU A 52 -4.41 6.16 4.98
C GLU A 52 -3.68 7.40 5.52
N VAL A 53 -3.00 8.11 4.63
CA VAL A 53 -2.33 9.38 4.92
C VAL A 53 -2.93 10.49 4.07
N ASP A 54 -3.19 10.22 2.79
CA ASP A 54 -3.69 11.22 1.85
C ASP A 54 -4.42 10.59 0.65
N LYS A 55 -5.07 11.42 -0.17
CA LYS A 55 -5.69 11.07 -1.45
C LYS A 55 -4.99 11.82 -2.57
N ILE A 56 -4.51 11.09 -3.56
CA ILE A 56 -3.85 11.64 -4.74
C ILE A 56 -4.76 11.49 -5.94
N HIS A 57 -5.13 12.63 -6.51
CA HIS A 57 -5.78 12.72 -7.81
C HIS A 57 -4.73 12.55 -8.91
N ILE A 58 -4.89 11.52 -9.75
CA ILE A 58 -4.01 11.28 -10.89
C ILE A 58 -4.81 11.51 -12.17
N GLN A 59 -4.35 12.49 -12.96
CA GLN A 59 -4.86 12.81 -14.29
C GLN A 59 -3.72 12.60 -15.29
N VAL A 60 -3.94 11.74 -16.28
CA VAL A 60 -2.97 11.54 -17.37
C VAL A 60 -3.22 12.60 -18.45
N GLU A 61 -2.15 13.21 -18.95
CA GLU A 61 -2.24 14.20 -20.02
C GLU A 61 -2.87 13.58 -21.28
N GLY A 62 -3.93 14.21 -21.80
CA GLY A 62 -4.64 13.76 -23.00
C GLY A 62 -5.65 12.63 -22.77
N ASP A 63 -5.85 12.20 -21.52
CA ASP A 63 -6.98 11.37 -21.12
C ASP A 63 -8.01 12.25 -20.39
N ASP A 64 -9.30 12.01 -20.56
CA ASP A 64 -10.36 12.70 -19.81
C ASP A 64 -10.69 11.98 -18.49
N ALA A 65 -10.18 10.75 -18.31
CA ALA A 65 -10.35 9.97 -17.09
C ALA A 65 -9.29 10.33 -16.04
N SER A 66 -9.75 10.52 -14.81
CA SER A 66 -8.90 10.57 -13.61
C SER A 66 -9.13 9.36 -12.72
N VAL A 67 -8.13 9.06 -11.89
CA VAL A 67 -8.25 8.07 -10.82
C VAL A 67 -7.77 8.66 -9.49
N GLU A 68 -8.50 8.32 -8.43
CA GLU A 68 -8.09 8.60 -7.05
C GLU A 68 -7.31 7.42 -6.50
N HIS A 69 -6.11 7.69 -5.99
CA HIS A 69 -5.31 6.72 -5.25
C HIS A 69 -5.13 7.15 -3.80
N LEU A 70 -5.20 6.20 -2.87
CA LEU A 70 -4.93 6.46 -1.46
C LEU A 70 -3.44 6.30 -1.18
N ALA A 71 -2.79 7.35 -0.68
CA ALA A 71 -1.47 7.24 -0.08
C ALA A 71 -1.62 6.53 1.26
N MET A 72 -0.91 5.42 1.43
CA MET A 72 -0.95 4.63 2.65
C MET A 72 0.45 4.36 3.19
N VAL A 73 0.54 4.32 4.52
CA VAL A 73 1.77 4.04 5.26
C VAL A 73 1.58 2.81 6.13
N TRP A 74 2.63 2.02 6.28
CA TRP A 74 2.73 0.99 7.30
C TRP A 74 4.03 1.17 8.07
N THR A 75 3.91 1.17 9.39
CA THR A 75 5.03 1.21 10.32
C THR A 75 4.95 -0.01 11.24
N ASP A 76 6.10 -0.42 11.77
CA ASP A 76 6.09 -1.30 12.93
C ASP A 76 5.58 -0.50 14.14
N ASP A 77 4.66 -1.08 14.92
CA ASP A 77 3.98 -0.43 16.07
C ASP A 77 4.96 0.12 17.13
N SER A 78 6.22 -0.29 17.08
CA SER A 78 7.33 0.28 17.86
C SER A 78 7.65 1.75 17.53
N ARG A 79 7.13 2.28 16.42
CA ARG A 79 7.30 3.68 15.98
C ARG A 79 5.94 4.27 15.59
N ALA A 80 5.28 4.91 16.55
CA ALA A 80 4.10 5.74 16.30
C ALA A 80 4.51 7.03 15.57
N TRP A 81 4.42 7.02 14.25
CA TRP A 81 4.63 8.18 13.38
C TRP A 81 3.33 9.00 13.37
N LYS A 82 3.03 9.70 14.47
CA LYS A 82 1.81 10.53 14.61
C LYS A 82 2.08 12.02 14.79
N ASP A 83 3.33 12.44 14.87
CA ASP A 83 3.69 13.84 15.04
C ASP A 83 4.40 14.32 13.77
N GLU A 84 3.91 15.43 13.18
CA GLU A 84 4.41 16.11 11.97
C GLU A 84 3.71 15.79 10.63
N LEU A 85 2.40 16.06 10.55
CA LEU A 85 1.76 16.62 9.35
C LEU A 85 0.75 17.71 9.75
#